data_AF-A0A818ZJX8-F1
#
_entry.id   AF-A0A818ZJX8-F1
#
_cell.length_a   1.000
_cell.length_b   1.000
_cell.length_c   1.000
_cell.angle_alpha   90.00
_cell.angle_beta   90.00
_cell.angle_gamma   90.00
#
_symmetry.space_group_name_H-M   'P 1'
#
loop_
_entity.id
_entity.type
_entity.pdbx_description
1 polymer ?
#
loop_
_entity_poly.entity_id
_entity_poly.type
_entity_poly.pdbx_seq_one_letter_code
_entity_poly.pdbx_strand_id
1 'polypeptide(L)'
;MANATRRRLSFVDLAHPQVWHKLVEYTEVTIAFAKLITDFNNQWAKICLLTSSQLQQLVIDFRRKTESEIRGKCHLGGMMYDLWESLLLESEIESQSLKKVACIMEKEICGQLTNCVMNKTLQLTLNKEYRHDLDEILEKSHEYVQELQEEYSKIFNNQGVKSDIDLAHNEYVLELAGVNGLYSKYQYNILPELLQSMEQSQLETIDAICQNIQLIASVLQEHHEQRHSSLASFVVTSTTTNPNEELENYICSMNETNDGLTKSPVHIRFESFLSPMNNNNNNNNNSRMLTGKDEQLIIYAAPVIKMQLSSHCKETIDRLKEIKKEKSLLLAIINPQTSKIPVKQHDDQQQ
;
A
#
# COMPACT_ATOMS: atom_id res chain seq x y z
N MET A 1 -21.85 -30.36 27.67
CA MET A 1 -20.90 -31.29 27.03
C MET A 1 -19.50 -30.86 27.41
N ALA A 2 -18.84 -31.65 28.25
CA ALA A 2 -17.51 -31.35 28.74
C ALA A 2 -16.49 -31.59 27.62
N ASN A 3 -15.81 -30.54 27.18
CA ASN A 3 -14.60 -30.67 26.39
C ASN A 3 -13.57 -31.35 27.27
N ALA A 4 -13.33 -32.64 27.05
CA ALA A 4 -12.19 -33.34 27.61
C ALA A 4 -10.94 -32.56 27.18
N THR A 5 -10.27 -31.94 28.15
CA THR A 5 -9.03 -31.18 27.98
C THR A 5 -7.97 -32.16 27.45
N ARG A 6 -7.83 -32.23 26.13
CA ARG A 6 -6.84 -33.07 25.47
C ARG A 6 -5.47 -32.61 25.98
N ARG A 7 -4.74 -33.50 26.66
CA ARG A 7 -3.38 -33.21 27.14
C ARG A 7 -2.57 -32.68 25.96
N ARG A 8 -1.97 -31.50 26.12
CA ARG A 8 -1.07 -30.92 25.12
C ARG A 8 0.15 -31.83 25.03
N LEU A 9 0.37 -32.40 23.84
CA LEU A 9 1.57 -33.16 23.54
C LEU A 9 2.76 -32.19 23.51
N SER A 10 3.91 -32.63 24.03
CA SER A 10 5.13 -31.84 24.13
C SER A 10 6.32 -32.59 23.51
N PHE A 11 7.46 -31.92 23.34
CA PHE A 11 8.67 -32.61 22.85
C PHE A 11 9.19 -33.64 23.85
N VAL A 12 8.88 -33.49 25.13
CA VAL A 12 9.21 -34.47 26.17
C VAL A 12 8.53 -35.82 25.90
N ASP A 13 7.35 -35.83 25.28
CA ASP A 13 6.66 -37.06 24.87
C ASP A 13 7.37 -37.77 23.68
N LEU A 14 8.39 -37.15 23.08
CA LEU A 14 9.17 -37.65 21.94
C LEU A 14 10.61 -38.04 22.33
N ALA A 15 10.84 -38.44 23.58
CA ALA A 15 12.17 -38.77 24.11
C ALA A 15 12.84 -40.01 23.49
N HIS A 16 12.17 -40.73 22.59
CA HIS A 16 12.77 -41.91 21.96
C HIS A 16 13.93 -41.51 21.03
N PRO A 17 15.12 -42.15 21.10
CA PRO A 17 16.30 -41.77 20.32
C PRO A 17 16.05 -41.71 18.81
N GLN A 18 15.24 -42.61 18.28
CA GLN A 18 14.86 -42.63 16.85
C GLN A 18 14.00 -41.43 16.42
N VAL A 19 13.54 -40.56 17.32
CA VAL A 19 12.74 -39.38 16.97
C VAL A 19 13.61 -38.12 16.92
N TRP A 20 14.80 -38.14 17.51
CA TRP A 20 15.72 -37.00 17.56
C TRP A 20 15.99 -36.38 16.18
N HIS A 21 16.32 -37.22 15.18
CA HIS A 21 16.60 -36.74 13.83
C HIS A 21 15.42 -35.98 13.22
N LYS A 22 14.18 -36.38 13.53
CA LYS A 22 12.97 -35.71 13.05
C LYS A 22 12.75 -34.36 13.73
N LEU A 23 13.10 -34.24 15.00
CA LEU A 23 13.04 -32.97 15.74
C LEU A 23 14.06 -31.97 15.19
N VAL A 24 15.27 -32.47 14.92
CA VAL A 24 16.32 -31.69 14.24
C VAL A 24 15.85 -31.24 12.87
N GLU A 25 15.37 -32.16 12.03
CA GLU A 25 14.88 -31.86 10.68
C GLU A 25 13.74 -30.83 10.70
N TYR A 26 12.76 -31.00 11.59
CA TYR A 26 11.67 -30.04 11.76
C TYR A 26 12.18 -28.64 12.14
N THR A 27 13.20 -28.58 12.99
CA THR A 27 13.83 -27.33 13.39
C THR A 27 14.57 -26.68 12.21
N GLU A 28 15.30 -27.47 11.41
CA GLU A 28 15.99 -27.01 10.21
C GLU A 28 15.03 -26.46 9.17
N VAL A 29 13.91 -27.16 8.94
CA VAL A 29 12.83 -26.69 8.04
C VAL A 29 12.25 -25.37 8.55
N THR A 30 12.07 -25.23 9.86
CA THR A 30 11.56 -23.97 10.46
C THR A 30 12.54 -22.81 10.22
N ILE A 31 13.84 -23.05 10.43
CA ILE A 31 14.89 -22.05 10.15
C ILE A 31 14.88 -21.68 8.66
N ALA A 32 14.77 -22.66 7.76
CA ALA A 32 14.72 -22.42 6.32
C ALA A 32 13.48 -21.60 5.92
N PHE A 33 12.33 -21.89 6.54
CA PHE A 33 11.10 -21.14 6.31
C PHE A 33 11.21 -19.68 6.78
N ALA A 34 11.78 -19.44 7.97
CA ALA A 34 12.04 -18.09 8.47
C ALA A 34 13.01 -17.29 7.56
N LYS A 35 14.03 -17.95 7.01
CA LYS A 35 14.93 -17.34 6.01
C LYS A 35 14.18 -16.97 4.73
N LEU A 36 13.35 -17.87 4.22
CA LEU A 36 12.55 -17.63 3.02
C LEU A 36 11.64 -16.40 3.18
N ILE A 37 10.98 -16.26 4.34
CA ILE A 37 10.15 -15.09 4.65
C ILE A 37 11.00 -13.81 4.68
N THR A 38 12.15 -13.85 5.35
CA THR A 38 13.10 -12.72 5.39
C THR A 38 13.54 -12.30 3.98
N ASP A 39 13.89 -13.26 3.12
CA ASP A 39 14.33 -13.00 1.75
C ASP A 39 13.23 -12.39 0.88
N PHE A 40 12.01 -12.92 1.01
CA PHE A 40 10.83 -12.35 0.35
C PHE A 40 10.59 -10.89 0.78
N ASN A 41 10.62 -10.62 2.08
CA ASN A 41 10.40 -9.27 2.62
C ASN A 41 11.49 -8.29 2.19
N ASN A 42 12.75 -8.73 2.16
CA ASN A 42 13.87 -7.92 1.64
C ASN A 42 13.69 -7.57 0.16
N GLN A 43 13.20 -8.51 -0.66
CA GLN A 43 12.90 -8.24 -2.07
C GLN A 43 11.74 -7.26 -2.22
N TRP A 44 10.69 -7.42 -1.41
CA TRP A 44 9.57 -6.50 -1.40
C TRP A 44 10.00 -5.08 -1.01
N ALA A 45 10.79 -4.93 0.05
CA ALA A 45 11.32 -3.63 0.46
C ALA A 45 12.11 -2.94 -0.66
N LYS A 46 12.94 -3.69 -1.39
CA LYS A 46 13.67 -3.17 -2.57
C LYS A 46 12.73 -2.67 -3.67
N ILE A 47 11.64 -3.38 -3.94
CA ILE A 47 10.62 -2.96 -4.92
C ILE A 47 9.96 -1.65 -4.47
N CYS A 48 9.62 -1.53 -3.18
CA CYS A 48 9.05 -0.30 -2.62
C CYS A 48 10.03 0.89 -2.74
N LEU A 49 11.32 0.69 -2.44
CA LEU A 49 12.36 1.73 -2.62
C LEU A 49 12.52 2.15 -4.08
N LEU A 50 12.55 1.18 -5.00
CA LEU A 50 12.66 1.47 -6.43
C LEU A 50 11.46 2.30 -6.91
N THR A 51 10.25 1.87 -6.53
CA THR A 51 9.00 2.55 -6.91
C THR A 51 8.95 3.98 -6.34
N SER A 52 9.33 4.14 -5.07
CA SER A 52 9.49 5.45 -4.43
C SER A 52 10.44 6.35 -5.23
N SER A 53 11.64 5.87 -5.54
CA SER A 53 12.64 6.66 -6.27
C SER A 53 12.15 7.06 -7.67
N GLN A 54 11.50 6.15 -8.39
CA GLN A 54 10.97 6.43 -9.72
C GLN A 54 9.85 7.48 -9.67
N LEU A 55 8.95 7.38 -8.69
CA LEU A 55 7.86 8.32 -8.51
C LEU A 55 8.36 9.71 -8.08
N GLN A 56 9.37 9.78 -7.20
CA GLN A 56 10.02 11.04 -6.86
C GLN A 56 10.65 11.70 -8.08
N GLN A 57 11.36 10.92 -8.90
CA GLN A 57 12.01 11.44 -10.10
C GLN A 57 10.97 11.96 -11.11
N LEU A 58 9.86 11.24 -11.28
CA LEU A 58 8.73 11.67 -12.11
C LEU A 58 8.21 13.04 -11.67
N VAL A 59 7.95 13.23 -10.38
CA VAL A 59 7.47 14.51 -9.83
C VAL A 59 8.47 15.64 -10.12
N ILE A 60 9.76 15.41 -9.87
CA ILE A 60 10.82 16.42 -10.11
C ILE A 60 10.87 16.82 -11.59
N ASP A 61 10.84 15.85 -12.50
CA ASP A 61 10.94 16.12 -13.94
C ASP A 61 9.73 16.86 -14.49
N PHE A 62 8.53 16.53 -14.00
CA PHE A 62 7.30 17.19 -14.40
C PHE A 62 7.15 18.58 -13.79
N ARG A 63 7.56 18.82 -12.53
CA ARG A 63 7.65 20.19 -11.99
C ARG A 63 8.62 21.06 -12.78
N ARG A 64 9.79 20.53 -13.17
CA ARG A 64 10.77 21.25 -14.01
C ARG A 64 10.18 21.60 -15.38
N LYS A 65 9.48 20.66 -16.02
CA LYS A 65 8.79 20.91 -17.29
C LYS A 65 7.73 22.00 -17.14
N THR A 66 6.90 21.91 -16.10
CA THR A 66 5.88 22.93 -15.78
C THR A 66 6.50 24.32 -15.65
N GLU A 67 7.61 24.47 -14.94
CA GLU A 67 8.34 25.74 -14.84
C GLU A 67 8.81 26.25 -16.21
N SER A 68 9.38 25.37 -17.05
CA SER A 68 9.96 25.76 -18.34
C SER A 68 8.94 26.00 -19.47
N GLU A 69 7.82 25.30 -19.45
CA GLU A 69 6.85 25.28 -20.55
C GLU A 69 5.59 26.08 -20.24
N ILE A 70 5.16 26.12 -18.98
CA ILE A 70 3.85 26.67 -18.58
C ILE A 70 4.04 28.03 -17.87
N ARG A 71 4.99 28.11 -16.93
CA ARG A 71 5.19 29.33 -16.13
C ARG A 71 5.70 30.48 -16.99
N GLY A 72 4.95 31.57 -17.04
CA GLY A 72 5.26 32.77 -17.84
C GLY A 72 4.65 32.79 -19.26
N LYS A 73 4.13 31.68 -19.79
CA LYS A 73 3.40 31.63 -21.08
C LYS A 73 1.89 31.57 -20.90
N CYS A 74 1.45 30.97 -19.81
CA CYS A 74 0.04 30.85 -19.47
C CYS A 74 -0.29 31.77 -18.29
N HIS A 75 -1.42 32.47 -18.39
CA HIS A 75 -2.08 33.06 -17.22
C HIS A 75 -2.89 31.96 -16.49
N LEU A 76 -2.51 30.69 -16.62
CA LEU A 76 -2.99 29.56 -15.79
C LEU A 76 -2.40 29.71 -14.37
N GLY A 77 -2.48 30.89 -13.77
CA GLY A 77 -2.28 31.09 -12.34
C GLY A 77 -3.56 30.81 -11.55
N GLY A 78 -4.39 29.89 -12.07
CA GLY A 78 -5.72 29.56 -11.56
C GLY A 78 -5.80 28.13 -11.06
N MET A 79 -7.02 27.68 -10.80
CA MET A 79 -7.35 26.41 -10.15
C MET A 79 -6.83 25.18 -10.92
N MET A 80 -6.65 25.27 -12.24
CA MET A 80 -6.13 24.15 -13.04
C MET A 80 -4.66 23.86 -12.76
N TYR A 81 -3.87 24.91 -12.49
CA TYR A 81 -2.48 24.75 -12.08
C TYR A 81 -2.40 24.20 -10.66
N ASP A 82 -3.22 24.71 -9.74
CA ASP A 82 -3.29 24.21 -8.36
C ASP A 82 -3.74 22.75 -8.30
N LEU A 83 -4.66 22.33 -9.17
CA LEU A 83 -5.09 20.93 -9.29
C LEU A 83 -3.97 20.03 -9.82
N TRP A 84 -3.19 20.50 -10.80
CA TRP A 84 -2.02 19.80 -11.30
C TRP A 84 -0.92 19.66 -10.25
N GLU A 85 -0.59 20.76 -9.55
CA GLU A 85 0.39 20.72 -8.45
C GLU A 85 -0.09 19.84 -7.29
N SER A 86 -1.39 19.83 -7.01
CA SER A 86 -1.99 18.90 -6.04
C SER A 86 -1.80 17.44 -6.45
N LEU A 87 -1.96 17.11 -7.73
CA LEU A 87 -1.70 15.75 -8.24
C LEU A 87 -0.22 15.35 -8.10
N LEU A 88 0.69 16.28 -8.40
CA LEU A 88 2.14 16.06 -8.22
C LEU A 88 2.50 15.91 -6.74
N LEU A 89 1.85 16.67 -5.85
CA LEU A 89 2.01 16.55 -4.41
C LEU A 89 1.53 15.20 -3.89
N GLU A 90 0.35 14.72 -4.31
CA GLU A 90 -0.15 13.38 -3.95
C GLU A 90 0.81 12.27 -4.40
N SER A 91 1.40 12.42 -5.58
CA SER A 91 2.42 11.50 -6.09
C SER A 91 3.70 11.53 -5.25
N GLU A 92 4.11 12.70 -4.78
CA GLU A 92 5.26 12.85 -3.88
C GLU A 92 4.99 12.25 -2.48
N ILE A 93 3.78 12.44 -1.95
CA ILE A 93 3.35 11.84 -0.68
C ILE A 93 3.41 10.30 -0.78
N GLU A 94 2.91 9.72 -1.87
CA GLU A 94 3.01 8.26 -2.11
C GLU A 94 4.46 7.79 -2.16
N SER A 95 5.31 8.52 -2.88
CA SER A 95 6.74 8.23 -2.96
C SER A 95 7.38 8.16 -1.57
N GLN A 96 7.09 9.14 -0.71
CA GLN A 96 7.60 9.18 0.66
C GLN A 96 7.03 8.06 1.53
N SER A 97 5.75 7.75 1.38
CA SER A 97 5.07 6.67 2.09
C SER A 97 5.66 5.30 1.76
N LEU A 98 5.87 4.99 0.48
CA LEU A 98 6.52 3.75 0.02
C LEU A 98 7.95 3.62 0.55
N LYS A 99 8.69 4.75 0.60
CA LYS A 99 10.03 4.78 1.21
C LYS A 99 10.01 4.43 2.69
N LYS A 100 9.02 4.95 3.43
CA LYS A 100 8.82 4.65 4.85
C LYS A 100 8.50 3.17 5.06
N VAL A 101 7.57 2.61 4.27
CA VAL A 101 7.22 1.18 4.30
C VAL A 101 8.47 0.33 4.08
N ALA A 102 9.27 0.64 3.06
CA ALA A 102 10.49 -0.11 2.79
C ALA A 102 11.51 -0.05 3.95
N CYS A 103 11.70 1.12 4.56
CA CYS A 103 12.59 1.28 5.71
C CYS A 103 12.15 0.45 6.91
N ILE A 104 10.85 0.41 7.20
CA ILE A 104 10.27 -0.42 8.27
C ILE A 104 10.46 -1.91 7.93
N MET A 105 10.20 -2.30 6.68
CA MET A 105 10.40 -3.67 6.21
C MET A 105 11.85 -4.13 6.37
N GLU A 106 12.84 -3.32 5.99
CA GLU A 106 14.26 -3.69 6.12
C GLU A 106 14.71 -3.73 7.58
N LYS A 107 14.43 -2.68 8.36
CA LYS A 107 15.02 -2.51 9.70
C LYS A 107 14.28 -3.30 10.77
N GLU A 108 12.96 -3.21 10.78
CA GLU A 108 12.15 -3.74 11.87
C GLU A 108 11.71 -5.16 11.55
N ILE A 109 11.19 -5.41 10.35
CA ILE A 109 10.65 -6.72 9.98
C ILE A 109 11.79 -7.69 9.64
N CYS A 110 12.65 -7.39 8.67
CA CYS A 110 13.71 -8.31 8.24
C CYS A 110 14.82 -8.42 9.30
N GLY A 111 15.18 -7.32 9.96
CA GLY A 111 16.19 -7.31 11.02
C GLY A 111 15.84 -8.23 12.19
N GLN A 112 14.60 -8.16 12.70
CA GLN A 112 14.15 -9.02 13.81
C GLN A 112 14.19 -10.51 13.43
N LEU A 113 13.65 -10.87 12.26
CA LEU A 113 13.60 -12.26 11.83
C LEU A 113 14.99 -12.83 11.50
N THR A 114 15.89 -12.00 10.95
CA THR A 114 17.31 -12.37 10.73
C THR A 114 18.01 -12.72 12.05
N ASN A 115 17.82 -11.90 13.08
CA ASN A 115 18.39 -12.18 14.40
C ASN A 115 17.80 -13.44 15.03
N CYS A 116 16.48 -13.65 14.89
CA CYS A 116 15.81 -14.88 15.33
C CYS A 116 16.41 -16.12 14.66
N VAL A 117 16.58 -16.10 13.33
CA VAL A 117 17.21 -17.17 12.55
C VAL A 117 18.63 -17.46 13.01
N MET A 118 19.43 -16.42 13.25
CA MET A 118 20.81 -16.57 13.72
C MET A 118 20.84 -17.28 15.09
N ASN A 119 20.06 -16.79 16.05
CA ASN A 119 20.00 -17.35 17.39
C ASN A 119 19.50 -18.80 17.37
N LYS A 120 18.47 -19.10 16.57
CA LYS A 120 17.91 -20.44 16.45
C LYS A 120 18.89 -21.43 15.81
N THR A 121 19.67 -20.98 14.83
CA THR A 121 20.73 -21.79 14.21
C THR A 121 21.82 -22.14 15.21
N LEU A 122 22.24 -21.16 16.03
CA LEU A 122 23.22 -21.39 17.10
C LEU A 122 22.68 -22.37 18.14
N GLN A 123 21.46 -22.16 18.63
CA GLN A 123 20.83 -23.04 19.60
C GLN A 123 20.68 -24.47 19.08
N LEU A 124 20.28 -24.65 17.81
CA LEU A 124 20.21 -25.98 17.20
C LEU A 124 21.57 -26.68 17.17
N THR A 125 22.65 -25.94 16.87
CA THR A 125 24.01 -26.47 16.85
C THR A 125 24.43 -26.93 18.24
N LEU A 126 24.24 -26.08 19.25
CA LEU A 126 24.53 -26.41 20.65
C LEU A 126 23.72 -27.60 21.16
N ASN A 127 22.45 -27.71 20.78
CA ASN A 127 21.61 -28.85 21.18
C ASN A 127 22.07 -30.16 20.53
N LYS A 128 22.59 -30.11 19.29
CA LYS A 128 23.18 -31.29 18.62
C LYS A 128 24.46 -31.73 19.31
N GLU A 129 25.36 -30.79 19.63
CA GLU A 129 26.59 -31.06 20.35
C GLU A 129 26.30 -31.62 21.74
N TYR A 130 25.43 -30.96 22.51
CA TYR A 130 25.06 -31.42 23.84
C TYR A 130 24.41 -32.81 23.83
N ARG A 131 23.56 -33.11 22.84
CA ARG A 131 23.00 -34.45 22.68
C ARG A 131 24.07 -35.48 22.37
N HIS A 132 25.00 -35.15 21.47
CA HIS A 132 26.11 -36.03 21.10
C HIS A 132 27.01 -36.34 22.29
N ASP A 133 27.40 -35.33 23.07
CA ASP A 133 28.23 -35.47 24.27
C ASP A 133 27.56 -36.39 25.31
N LEU A 134 26.25 -36.24 25.51
CA LEU A 134 25.50 -37.10 26.43
C LEU A 134 25.47 -38.56 25.96
N ASP A 135 25.25 -38.78 24.66
CA ASP A 135 25.22 -40.13 24.10
C ASP A 135 26.64 -40.77 24.16
N GLU A 136 27.71 -40.00 23.94
CA GLU A 136 29.11 -40.45 24.08
C GLU A 136 29.46 -40.83 25.53
N ILE A 137 29.03 -40.03 26.52
CA ILE A 137 29.25 -40.34 27.94
C ILE A 137 28.53 -41.65 28.31
N LEU A 138 27.29 -41.84 27.87
CA LEU A 138 26.54 -43.07 28.14
C LEU A 138 27.16 -44.30 27.49
N GLU A 139 27.65 -44.17 26.25
CA GLU A 139 28.32 -45.23 25.50
C GLU A 139 29.61 -45.65 26.21
N LYS A 140 30.51 -44.71 26.52
CA LYS A 140 31.78 -45.00 27.22
C LYS A 140 31.55 -45.61 28.60
N SER A 141 30.58 -45.11 29.36
CA SER A 141 30.23 -45.69 30.66
C SER A 141 29.70 -47.12 30.51
N HIS A 142 28.93 -47.41 29.46
CA HIS A 142 28.43 -48.75 29.19
C HIS A 142 29.56 -49.71 28.78
N GLU A 143 30.45 -49.28 27.89
CA GLU A 143 31.63 -50.04 27.47
C GLU A 143 32.51 -50.40 28.67
N TYR A 144 32.75 -49.45 29.58
CA TYR A 144 33.55 -49.70 30.79
C TYR A 144 32.93 -50.75 31.72
N VAL A 145 31.61 -50.73 31.91
CA VAL A 145 30.91 -51.79 32.66
C VAL A 145 31.05 -53.15 31.97
N GLN A 146 31.01 -53.18 30.64
CA GLN A 146 31.19 -54.41 29.88
C GLN A 146 32.62 -54.97 30.04
N GLU A 147 33.64 -54.12 30.02
CA GLU A 147 35.02 -54.53 30.29
C GLU A 147 35.16 -55.17 31.68
N LEU A 148 34.61 -54.53 32.72
CA LEU A 148 34.61 -55.07 34.09
C LEU A 148 33.83 -56.39 34.20
N GLN A 149 32.73 -56.53 33.47
CA GLN A 149 31.95 -57.77 33.40
C GLN A 149 32.77 -58.92 32.80
N GLU A 150 33.48 -58.65 31.71
CA GLU A 150 34.34 -59.62 31.03
C GLU A 150 35.52 -60.04 31.91
N GLU A 151 36.15 -59.08 32.60
CA GLU A 151 37.23 -59.34 33.55
C GLU A 151 36.77 -60.20 34.73
N TYR A 152 35.66 -59.83 35.37
CA TYR A 152 35.06 -60.63 36.44
C TYR A 152 34.73 -62.06 35.95
N SER A 153 34.10 -62.18 34.79
CA SER A 153 33.74 -63.48 34.21
C SER A 153 34.96 -64.35 33.94
N LYS A 154 36.06 -63.76 33.47
CA LYS A 154 37.33 -64.45 33.22
C LYS A 154 37.97 -64.95 34.50
N ILE A 155 38.05 -64.13 35.55
CA ILE A 155 38.62 -64.52 36.85
C ILE A 155 37.77 -65.62 37.51
N PHE A 156 36.45 -65.49 37.44
CA PHE A 156 35.50 -66.47 37.97
C PHE A 156 35.62 -67.83 37.26
N ASN A 157 35.62 -67.84 35.92
CA ASN A 157 35.70 -69.08 35.13
C ASN A 157 37.04 -69.80 35.28
N ASN A 158 38.13 -69.06 35.48
CA ASN A 158 39.47 -69.61 35.70
C ASN A 158 39.70 -70.11 37.14
N GLN A 159 38.66 -70.10 38.00
CA GLN A 159 38.76 -70.47 39.42
C GLN A 159 39.87 -69.69 40.14
N GLY A 160 39.89 -68.37 39.93
CA GLY A 160 40.82 -67.47 40.61
C GLY A 160 40.74 -67.55 42.14
N VAL A 161 41.69 -66.91 42.83
CA VAL A 161 41.67 -66.84 44.29
C VAL A 161 40.39 -66.12 44.73
N LYS A 162 39.73 -66.63 45.79
CA LYS A 162 38.43 -66.09 46.26
C LYS A 162 38.46 -64.57 46.47
N SER A 163 39.57 -64.04 47.01
CA SER A 163 39.78 -62.60 47.19
C SER A 163 39.71 -61.80 45.88
N ASP A 164 40.32 -62.32 44.81
CA ASP A 164 40.37 -61.63 43.51
C ASP A 164 39.00 -61.66 42.82
N ILE A 165 38.27 -62.77 42.97
CA ILE A 165 36.88 -62.90 42.51
C ILE A 165 35.99 -61.86 43.22
N ASP A 166 36.11 -61.73 44.54
CA ASP A 166 35.27 -60.82 45.32
C ASP A 166 35.60 -59.35 45.00
N LEU A 167 36.87 -59.01 44.75
CA LEU A 167 37.27 -57.66 44.33
C LEU A 167 36.71 -57.30 42.95
N ALA A 168 36.92 -58.15 41.93
CA ALA A 168 36.40 -57.90 40.58
C ALA A 168 34.87 -57.86 40.55
N HIS A 169 34.21 -58.70 41.36
CA HIS A 169 32.75 -58.66 41.50
C HIS A 169 32.27 -57.33 42.08
N ASN A 170 32.89 -56.87 43.17
CA ASN A 170 32.49 -55.63 43.83
C ASN A 170 32.70 -54.43 42.91
N GLU A 171 33.81 -54.38 42.19
CA GLU A 171 34.10 -53.31 41.22
C GLU A 171 33.06 -53.29 40.09
N TYR A 172 32.79 -54.43 39.47
CA TYR A 172 31.74 -54.56 38.46
C TYR A 172 30.36 -54.13 38.99
N VAL A 173 29.95 -54.60 40.17
CA VAL A 173 28.62 -54.29 40.73
C VAL A 173 28.51 -52.80 41.09
N LEU A 174 29.56 -52.20 41.63
CA LEU A 174 29.59 -50.77 41.95
C LEU A 174 29.45 -49.93 40.69
N GLU A 175 30.21 -50.25 39.64
CA GLU A 175 30.16 -49.51 38.38
C GLU A 175 28.82 -49.71 37.67
N LEU A 176 28.29 -50.93 37.64
CA LEU A 176 26.95 -51.22 37.11
C LEU A 176 25.86 -50.39 37.81
N ALA A 177 25.94 -50.27 39.14
CA ALA A 177 25.02 -49.43 39.90
C ALA A 177 25.17 -47.94 39.53
N GLY A 178 26.42 -47.47 39.36
CA GLY A 178 26.73 -46.12 38.91
C GLY A 178 26.14 -45.80 37.53
N VAL A 179 26.38 -46.68 36.55
CA VAL A 179 25.87 -46.53 35.18
C VAL A 179 24.34 -46.62 35.12
N ASN A 180 23.70 -47.51 35.87
CA ASN A 180 22.24 -47.53 35.99
C ASN A 180 21.68 -46.22 36.57
N GLY A 181 22.40 -45.62 37.53
CA GLY A 181 22.10 -44.29 38.06
C GLY A 181 22.23 -43.20 36.99
N LEU A 182 23.28 -43.26 36.17
CA LEU A 182 23.51 -42.34 35.05
C LEU A 182 22.39 -42.43 34.00
N TYR A 183 22.01 -43.64 33.57
CA TYR A 183 20.89 -43.87 32.64
C TYR A 183 19.58 -43.34 33.21
N SER A 184 19.32 -43.57 34.49
CA SER A 184 18.11 -43.05 35.15
C SER A 184 18.10 -41.52 35.13
N LYS A 185 19.22 -40.87 35.49
CA LYS A 185 19.32 -39.41 35.47
C LYS A 185 19.20 -38.83 34.06
N TYR A 186 19.80 -39.49 33.07
CA TYR A 186 19.66 -39.09 31.67
C TYR A 186 18.20 -39.15 31.22
N GLN A 187 17.54 -40.29 31.44
CA GLN A 187 16.20 -40.55 30.93
C GLN A 187 15.12 -39.71 31.59
N TYR A 188 15.23 -39.47 32.91
CA TYR A 188 14.17 -38.83 33.70
C TYR A 188 14.43 -37.35 33.99
N ASN A 189 15.63 -36.83 33.76
CA ASN A 189 15.97 -35.44 34.06
C ASN A 189 16.58 -34.73 32.85
N ILE A 190 17.76 -35.16 32.41
CA ILE A 190 18.58 -34.39 31.44
C ILE A 190 17.91 -34.34 30.07
N LEU A 191 17.46 -35.48 29.55
CA LEU A 191 16.82 -35.54 28.24
C LEU A 191 15.48 -34.76 28.20
N PRO A 192 14.57 -34.92 29.17
CA PRO A 192 13.38 -34.07 29.27
C PRO A 192 13.69 -32.57 29.28
N GLU A 193 14.69 -32.12 30.04
CA GLU A 193 15.09 -30.70 30.10
C GLU A 193 15.59 -30.18 28.74
N LEU A 194 16.42 -30.97 28.04
CA LEU A 194 16.88 -30.64 26.68
C LEU A 194 15.69 -30.52 25.71
N LEU A 195 14.77 -31.49 25.73
CA LEU A 195 13.60 -31.48 24.85
C LEU A 195 12.67 -30.31 25.14
N GLN A 196 12.47 -29.97 26.41
CA GLN A 196 11.69 -28.80 26.81
C GLN A 196 12.33 -27.49 26.36
N SER A 197 13.65 -27.36 26.48
CA SER A 197 14.40 -26.21 25.98
C SER A 197 14.25 -26.07 24.46
N MET A 198 14.37 -27.18 23.73
CA MET A 198 14.15 -27.20 22.27
C MET A 198 12.73 -26.80 21.87
N GLU A 199 11.72 -27.29 22.60
CA GLU A 199 10.32 -26.93 22.36
C GLU A 199 10.07 -25.45 22.61
N GLN A 200 10.58 -24.91 23.72
CA GLN A 200 10.45 -23.50 24.06
C GLN A 200 11.06 -22.61 22.97
N SER A 201 12.30 -22.91 22.58
CA SER A 201 12.99 -22.26 21.45
C SER A 201 12.20 -22.37 20.14
N GLN A 202 11.50 -23.49 19.92
CA GLN A 202 10.69 -23.70 18.73
C GLN A 202 9.43 -22.83 18.74
N LEU A 203 8.75 -22.75 19.88
CA LEU A 203 7.58 -21.89 20.07
C LEU A 203 7.96 -20.41 19.88
N GLU A 204 9.09 -19.98 20.43
CA GLU A 204 9.60 -18.60 20.25
C GLU A 204 9.86 -18.29 18.77
N THR A 205 10.39 -19.24 18.01
CA THR A 205 10.64 -19.05 16.57
C THR A 205 9.33 -18.94 15.79
N ILE A 206 8.36 -19.81 16.09
CA ILE A 206 7.04 -19.78 15.44
C ILE A 206 6.31 -18.47 15.77
N ASP A 207 6.34 -18.05 17.03
CA ASP A 207 5.75 -16.80 17.48
C ASP A 207 6.40 -15.59 16.78
N ALA A 208 7.74 -15.56 16.70
CA ALA A 208 8.45 -14.52 15.96
C ALA A 208 8.05 -14.46 14.48
N ILE A 209 7.88 -15.61 13.81
CA ILE A 209 7.38 -15.66 12.42
C ILE A 209 5.96 -15.10 12.33
N CYS A 210 5.06 -15.52 13.22
CA CYS A 210 3.67 -15.04 13.24
C CYS A 210 3.59 -13.52 13.46
N GLN A 211 4.33 -13.00 14.43
CA GLN A 211 4.41 -11.57 14.72
C GLN A 211 4.99 -10.80 13.53
N ASN A 212 5.99 -11.36 12.84
CA ASN A 212 6.57 -10.75 11.64
C ASN A 212 5.52 -10.59 10.52
N ILE A 213 4.75 -11.64 10.25
CA ILE A 213 3.68 -11.64 9.25
C ILE A 213 2.58 -10.62 9.63
N GLN A 214 2.18 -10.60 10.91
CA GLN A 214 1.20 -9.64 11.41
C GLN A 214 1.68 -8.20 11.27
N LEU A 215 2.95 -7.93 11.59
CA LEU A 215 3.55 -6.60 11.47
C LEU A 215 3.57 -6.13 10.02
N ILE A 216 3.91 -7.00 9.07
CA ILE A 216 3.84 -6.68 7.63
C ILE A 216 2.43 -6.30 7.23
N ALA A 217 1.45 -7.11 7.61
CA ALA A 217 0.05 -6.85 7.29
C ALA A 217 -0.41 -5.49 7.86
N SER A 218 -0.06 -5.20 9.12
CA SER A 218 -0.38 -3.93 9.77
C SER A 218 0.25 -2.73 9.07
N VAL A 219 1.53 -2.80 8.71
CA VAL A 219 2.25 -1.72 8.02
C VAL A 219 1.64 -1.43 6.66
N LEU A 220 1.27 -2.48 5.92
CA LEU A 220 0.63 -2.34 4.60
C LEU A 220 -0.79 -1.79 4.72
N GLN A 221 -1.56 -2.25 5.70
CA GLN A 221 -2.89 -1.74 5.96
C GLN A 221 -2.84 -0.24 6.27
N GLU A 222 -1.98 0.20 7.17
CA GLU A 222 -1.81 1.61 7.52
C GLU A 222 -1.44 2.44 6.27
N HIS A 223 -0.50 1.94 5.46
CA HIS A 223 -0.11 2.57 4.20
C HIS A 223 -1.30 2.74 3.24
N HIS A 224 -2.11 1.69 3.06
CA HIS A 224 -3.26 1.72 2.16
C HIS A 224 -4.39 2.63 2.67
N GLU A 225 -4.64 2.66 3.98
CA GLU A 225 -5.63 3.54 4.60
C GLU A 225 -5.24 5.02 4.44
N GLN A 226 -3.97 5.35 4.69
CA GLN A 226 -3.43 6.70 4.48
C GLN A 226 -3.57 7.13 3.02
N ARG A 227 -3.16 6.27 2.08
CA ARG A 227 -3.29 6.52 0.64
C ARG A 227 -4.74 6.73 0.22
N HIS A 228 -5.65 5.89 0.72
CA HIS A 228 -7.07 5.99 0.36
C HIS A 228 -7.67 7.32 0.84
N SER A 229 -7.37 7.73 2.07
CA SER A 229 -7.82 9.00 2.65
C SER A 229 -7.29 10.21 1.85
N SER A 230 -6.01 10.20 1.50
CA SER A 230 -5.37 11.26 0.71
C SER A 230 -5.95 11.38 -0.71
N LEU A 231 -6.16 10.24 -1.39
CA LEU A 231 -6.79 10.25 -2.70
C LEU A 231 -8.27 10.68 -2.64
N ALA A 232 -8.99 10.33 -1.57
CA ALA A 232 -10.37 10.75 -1.40
C ALA A 232 -10.47 12.28 -1.25
N SER A 233 -9.57 12.92 -0.49
CA SER A 233 -9.53 14.39 -0.39
C SER A 233 -9.16 15.03 -1.72
N PHE A 234 -8.19 14.47 -2.46
CA PHE A 234 -7.82 14.96 -3.79
C PHE A 234 -8.98 14.87 -4.80
N VAL A 235 -9.76 13.77 -4.78
CA VAL A 235 -10.94 13.63 -5.64
C VAL A 235 -11.94 14.75 -5.34
N VAL A 236 -12.19 15.07 -4.07
CA VAL A 236 -13.07 16.20 -3.72
C VAL A 236 -12.54 17.50 -4.32
N THR A 237 -11.26 17.82 -4.16
CA THR A 237 -10.62 19.01 -4.75
C THR A 237 -10.76 19.06 -6.28
N SER A 238 -10.62 17.91 -6.95
CA SER A 238 -10.80 17.83 -8.41
C SER A 238 -12.24 18.12 -8.83
N THR A 239 -13.23 17.69 -8.03
CA THR A 239 -14.66 17.91 -8.33
C THR A 239 -15.14 19.33 -8.01
N THR A 240 -14.47 20.02 -7.09
CA THR A 240 -14.77 21.42 -6.75
C THR A 240 -14.20 22.42 -7.75
N THR A 241 -13.26 21.98 -8.61
CA THR A 241 -12.63 22.86 -9.61
C THR A 241 -13.65 23.23 -10.68
N ASN A 242 -14.07 24.50 -10.72
CA ASN A 242 -15.12 24.98 -11.61
C ASN A 242 -14.54 25.59 -12.90
N PRO A 243 -14.80 25.00 -14.09
CA PRO A 243 -14.27 25.52 -15.35
C PRO A 243 -14.70 26.95 -15.67
N ASN A 244 -15.89 27.38 -15.21
CA ASN A 244 -16.38 28.73 -15.46
C ASN A 244 -15.62 29.77 -14.63
N GLU A 245 -15.32 29.45 -13.38
CA GLU A 245 -14.55 30.32 -12.48
C GLU A 245 -13.10 30.44 -12.95
N GLU A 246 -12.51 29.38 -13.50
CA GLU A 246 -11.18 29.45 -14.13
C GLU A 246 -11.18 30.41 -15.34
N LEU A 247 -12.22 30.33 -16.18
CA LEU A 247 -12.36 31.21 -17.34
C LEU A 247 -12.57 32.67 -16.90
N GLU A 248 -13.37 32.91 -15.86
CA GLU A 248 -13.58 34.24 -15.29
C GLU A 248 -12.26 34.82 -14.73
N ASN A 249 -11.51 34.02 -13.97
CA ASN A 249 -10.21 34.43 -13.44
C ASN A 249 -9.22 34.79 -14.56
N TYR A 250 -9.19 34.01 -15.63
CA TYR A 250 -8.39 34.32 -16.82
C TYR A 250 -8.81 35.65 -17.47
N ILE A 251 -10.11 35.87 -17.71
CA ILE A 251 -10.63 37.10 -18.31
C ILE A 251 -10.31 38.33 -17.43
N CYS A 252 -10.46 38.22 -16.10
CA CYS A 252 -10.10 39.28 -15.16
C CYS A 252 -8.61 39.63 -15.25
N SER A 253 -7.71 38.64 -15.27
CA SER A 253 -6.26 38.87 -15.39
C SER A 253 -5.86 39.62 -16.69
N MET A 254 -6.57 39.36 -17.79
CA MET A 254 -6.36 40.03 -19.08
C MET A 254 -6.93 41.45 -19.12
N ASN A 255 -7.96 41.75 -18.30
CA ASN A 255 -8.57 43.07 -18.20
C ASN A 255 -7.76 44.02 -17.33
N GLU A 256 -7.11 43.53 -16.28
CA GLU A 256 -6.25 44.32 -15.39
C GLU A 256 -4.93 44.76 -16.05
N THR A 257 -4.44 43.99 -17.02
CA THR A 257 -3.19 44.25 -17.74
C THR A 257 -3.33 45.21 -18.92
N ASN A 258 -4.57 45.48 -19.38
CA ASN A 258 -4.84 46.28 -20.57
C ASN A 258 -5.69 47.51 -20.22
N ASP A 259 -5.04 48.60 -19.83
CA ASP A 259 -5.62 49.85 -19.34
C ASP A 259 -6.33 50.68 -20.45
N GLY A 260 -7.20 50.06 -21.24
CA GLY A 260 -8.03 50.73 -22.26
C GLY A 260 -8.48 49.91 -23.47
N LEU A 261 -7.97 48.68 -23.67
CA LEU A 261 -8.24 47.89 -24.89
C LEU A 261 -9.35 46.84 -24.74
N THR A 262 -9.80 46.53 -23.52
CA THR A 262 -10.75 45.43 -23.24
C THR A 262 -12.18 45.88 -22.99
N LYS A 263 -12.45 47.19 -23.00
CA LYS A 263 -13.84 47.69 -22.96
C LYS A 263 -14.50 47.38 -24.29
N SER A 264 -15.75 46.88 -24.24
CA SER A 264 -16.58 46.67 -25.43
C SER A 264 -16.41 47.87 -26.37
N PRO A 265 -16.14 47.65 -27.67
CA PRO A 265 -15.95 48.74 -28.62
C PRO A 265 -17.09 49.74 -28.48
N VAL A 266 -16.75 51.03 -28.40
CA VAL A 266 -17.76 52.09 -28.33
C VAL A 266 -18.75 51.86 -29.46
N HIS A 267 -20.04 51.76 -29.13
CA HIS A 267 -21.09 51.45 -30.09
C HIS A 267 -20.93 52.36 -31.31
N ILE A 268 -20.72 51.77 -32.49
CA ILE A 268 -20.61 52.52 -33.73
C ILE A 268 -21.91 53.31 -33.87
N ARG A 269 -21.84 54.64 -33.70
CA ARG A 269 -22.94 55.53 -34.03
C ARG A 269 -22.91 55.70 -35.54
N PHE A 270 -24.02 55.39 -36.20
CA PHE A 270 -24.22 55.86 -37.56
C PHE A 270 -24.31 57.38 -37.50
N GLU A 271 -23.27 58.07 -37.98
CA GLU A 271 -23.35 59.50 -38.21
C GLU A 271 -24.36 59.73 -39.35
N SER A 272 -25.49 60.36 -39.01
CA SER A 272 -26.47 60.77 -40.01
C SER A 272 -25.90 61.95 -40.78
N PHE A 273 -25.24 61.69 -41.91
CA PHE A 273 -24.78 62.73 -42.84
C PHE A 273 -25.92 63.35 -43.66
N LEU A 274 -27.18 62.94 -43.45
CA LEU A 274 -28.32 63.35 -44.29
C LEU A 274 -29.50 64.01 -43.53
N SER A 275 -29.32 64.43 -42.27
CA SER A 275 -30.30 65.29 -41.59
C SER A 275 -29.64 66.57 -41.05
N PRO A 276 -30.20 67.78 -41.27
CA PRO A 276 -29.61 69.01 -40.78
C PRO A 276 -29.62 69.01 -39.25
N MET A 277 -28.52 69.51 -38.67
CA MET A 277 -28.42 69.80 -37.24
C MET A 277 -29.65 70.58 -36.76
N ASN A 278 -30.42 69.99 -35.84
CA ASN A 278 -31.24 70.77 -34.92
C ASN A 278 -30.94 70.29 -33.50
N ASN A 279 -29.84 70.82 -32.99
CA ASN A 279 -29.46 70.72 -31.60
C ASN A 279 -30.31 71.75 -30.85
N ASN A 280 -31.41 71.32 -30.22
CA ASN A 280 -32.06 72.14 -29.22
C ASN A 280 -32.71 71.26 -28.14
N ASN A 281 -32.04 71.25 -27.00
CA ASN A 281 -32.66 71.01 -25.70
C ASN A 281 -33.81 72.01 -25.54
N ASN A 282 -35.04 71.51 -25.50
CA ASN A 282 -36.12 72.17 -24.77
C ASN A 282 -37.20 71.16 -24.40
N ASN A 283 -37.42 71.06 -23.08
CA ASN A 283 -38.62 70.51 -22.49
C ASN A 283 -39.85 71.22 -23.08
N ASN A 284 -40.70 70.47 -23.78
CA ASN A 284 -42.15 70.60 -23.66
C ASN A 284 -42.84 69.47 -24.45
N ASN A 285 -43.84 68.87 -23.81
CA ASN A 285 -44.85 68.05 -24.45
C ASN A 285 -45.42 68.79 -25.66
N ASN A 286 -45.09 68.31 -26.86
CA ASN A 286 -45.89 68.52 -28.06
C ASN A 286 -45.50 67.44 -29.09
N SER A 287 -46.52 66.74 -29.55
CA SER A 287 -46.46 65.78 -30.65
C SER A 287 -45.60 66.32 -31.79
N ARG A 288 -44.53 65.59 -32.13
CA ARG A 288 -43.88 65.71 -33.43
C ARG A 288 -44.94 65.41 -34.49
N MET A 289 -45.48 66.45 -35.12
CA MET A 289 -46.24 66.28 -36.36
C MET A 289 -45.25 65.83 -37.44
N LEU A 290 -45.43 64.57 -37.86
CA LEU A 290 -44.78 64.03 -39.03
C LEU A 290 -45.19 64.87 -40.23
N THR A 291 -44.24 65.34 -41.04
CA THR A 291 -44.61 66.03 -42.27
C THR A 291 -45.30 65.03 -43.22
N GLY A 292 -46.23 65.47 -44.07
CA GLY A 292 -47.04 64.55 -44.90
C GLY A 292 -46.23 63.59 -45.82
N LYS A 293 -44.93 63.85 -46.03
CA LYS A 293 -44.01 62.90 -46.68
C LYS A 293 -43.51 61.79 -45.74
N ASP A 294 -43.31 62.10 -44.46
CA ASP A 294 -42.91 61.14 -43.42
C ASP A 294 -44.09 60.22 -43.03
N GLU A 295 -45.32 60.73 -43.00
CA GLU A 295 -46.52 59.91 -42.78
C GLU A 295 -46.76 58.93 -43.93
N GLN A 296 -46.56 59.35 -45.19
CA GLN A 296 -46.64 58.45 -46.33
C GLN A 296 -45.51 57.41 -46.33
N LEU A 297 -44.28 57.79 -45.96
CA LEU A 297 -43.18 56.85 -45.83
C LEU A 297 -43.48 55.81 -44.74
N ILE A 298 -44.03 56.21 -43.59
CA ILE A 298 -44.40 55.30 -42.51
C ILE A 298 -45.57 54.39 -42.93
N ILE A 299 -46.60 54.92 -43.61
CA ILE A 299 -47.76 54.12 -44.04
C ILE A 299 -47.36 53.08 -45.10
N TYR A 300 -46.47 53.39 -46.02
CA TYR A 300 -46.00 52.44 -47.04
C TYR A 300 -44.84 51.55 -46.56
N ALA A 301 -43.92 52.07 -45.75
CA ALA A 301 -42.78 51.30 -45.27
C ALA A 301 -43.10 50.47 -44.03
N ALA A 302 -44.01 50.87 -43.13
CA ALA A 302 -44.29 50.10 -41.91
C ALA A 302 -44.83 48.68 -42.19
N PRO A 303 -45.74 48.44 -43.16
CA PRO A 303 -46.15 47.08 -43.53
C PRO A 303 -44.98 46.27 -44.12
N VAL A 304 -44.15 46.89 -44.95
CA VAL A 304 -42.98 46.26 -45.58
C VAL A 304 -41.92 45.91 -44.53
N ILE A 305 -41.61 46.83 -43.62
CA ILE A 305 -40.69 46.63 -42.50
C ILE A 305 -41.26 45.56 -41.57
N LYS A 306 -42.56 45.59 -41.23
CA LYS A 306 -43.18 44.57 -40.36
C LYS A 306 -43.12 43.18 -41.01
N MET A 307 -43.34 43.09 -42.32
CA MET A 307 -43.22 41.85 -43.08
C MET A 307 -41.77 41.36 -43.14
N GLN A 308 -40.81 42.25 -43.43
CA GLN A 308 -39.38 41.94 -43.45
C GLN A 308 -38.87 41.54 -42.06
N LEU A 309 -39.26 42.24 -40.99
CA LEU A 309 -38.91 41.90 -39.62
C LEU A 309 -39.51 40.55 -39.22
N SER A 310 -40.78 40.29 -39.56
CA SER A 310 -41.42 39.00 -39.28
C SER A 310 -40.74 37.85 -40.02
N SER A 311 -40.39 38.04 -41.30
CA SER A 311 -39.62 37.08 -42.09
C SER A 311 -38.23 36.85 -41.49
N HIS A 312 -37.52 37.93 -41.15
CA HIS A 312 -36.17 37.86 -40.59
C HIS A 312 -36.17 37.25 -39.19
N CYS A 313 -37.12 37.58 -38.33
CA CYS A 313 -37.31 36.94 -37.04
C CYS A 313 -37.57 35.44 -37.19
N LYS A 314 -38.40 35.03 -38.16
CA LYS A 314 -38.68 33.62 -38.42
C LYS A 314 -37.41 32.88 -38.88
N GLU A 315 -36.68 33.44 -39.84
CA GLU A 315 -35.40 32.91 -40.29
C GLU A 315 -34.38 32.82 -39.15
N THR A 316 -34.30 33.85 -38.30
CA THR A 316 -33.37 33.88 -37.16
C THR A 316 -33.73 32.83 -36.12
N ILE A 317 -35.02 32.65 -35.83
CA ILE A 317 -35.51 31.60 -34.92
C ILE A 317 -35.17 30.22 -35.45
N ASP A 318 -35.34 29.98 -36.75
CA ASP A 318 -35.05 28.69 -37.36
C ASP A 318 -33.54 28.41 -37.39
N ARG A 319 -32.70 29.41 -37.70
CA ARG A 319 -31.24 29.31 -37.55
C ARG A 319 -30.81 29.06 -36.10
N LEU A 320 -31.44 29.69 -35.11
CA LEU A 320 -31.15 29.44 -33.70
C LEU A 320 -31.51 28.02 -33.26
N LYS A 321 -32.58 27.43 -33.81
CA LYS A 321 -32.92 26.02 -33.57
C LYS A 321 -31.86 25.09 -34.16
N GLU A 322 -31.38 25.39 -35.35
CA GLU A 322 -30.33 24.62 -36.03
C GLU A 322 -29.01 24.69 -35.23
N ILE A 323 -28.58 25.89 -34.82
CA ILE A 323 -27.40 26.09 -33.97
C ILE A 323 -27.53 25.34 -32.63
N LYS A 324 -28.72 25.36 -32.01
CA LYS A 324 -28.96 24.58 -30.78
C LYS A 324 -28.83 23.08 -31.02
N LYS A 325 -29.34 22.58 -32.14
CA LYS A 325 -29.23 21.16 -32.53
C LYS A 325 -27.77 20.75 -32.76
N GLU A 326 -27.00 21.58 -33.46
CA GLU A 326 -25.56 21.37 -33.66
C GLU A 326 -24.79 21.39 -32.33
N LYS A 327 -25.10 22.35 -31.44
CA LYS A 327 -24.51 22.38 -30.09
C LYS A 327 -24.82 21.11 -29.31
N SER A 328 -26.05 20.59 -29.38
CA SER A 328 -26.41 19.32 -28.73
C SER A 328 -25.65 18.12 -29.30
N LEU A 329 -25.46 18.07 -30.62
CA LEU A 329 -24.65 17.03 -31.27
C LEU A 329 -23.18 17.12 -30.85
N LEU A 330 -22.61 18.32 -30.80
CA LEU A 330 -21.23 18.53 -30.35
C LEU A 330 -21.06 18.13 -28.87
N LEU A 331 -22.01 18.46 -28.00
CA LEU A 331 -21.98 18.03 -26.60
C LEU A 331 -22.06 16.50 -26.47
N ALA A 332 -22.86 15.83 -27.31
CA ALA A 332 -22.93 14.37 -27.34
C ALA A 332 -21.62 13.71 -27.81
N ILE A 333 -20.86 14.37 -28.69
CA ILE A 333 -19.54 13.91 -29.13
C ILE A 333 -18.47 14.14 -28.05
N ILE A 334 -18.52 15.28 -27.36
CA ILE A 334 -17.52 15.67 -26.35
C ILE A 334 -17.67 14.87 -25.05
N ASN A 335 -18.89 14.48 -24.67
CA ASN A 335 -19.17 13.69 -23.45
C ASN A 335 -19.74 12.29 -23.75
N PRO A 336 -18.93 11.33 -24.21
CA PRO A 336 -19.40 9.97 -24.48
C PRO A 336 -19.69 9.13 -23.22
N GLN A 337 -19.26 9.58 -22.03
CA GLN A 337 -19.25 8.77 -20.78
C GLN A 337 -20.51 8.87 -19.90
N THR A 338 -21.55 9.64 -20.26
CA THR A 338 -22.84 9.58 -19.53
C THR A 338 -23.74 8.43 -20.00
N SER A 339 -23.29 7.62 -20.96
CA SER A 339 -23.95 6.40 -21.40
C SER A 339 -23.08 5.18 -21.05
N LYS A 340 -23.38 4.55 -19.90
CA LYS A 340 -22.95 3.20 -19.43
C LYS A 340 -21.67 3.11 -18.59
N ILE A 341 -21.84 3.16 -17.27
CA ILE A 341 -21.29 2.15 -16.35
C ILE A 341 -22.35 1.87 -15.28
N PRO A 342 -23.10 0.75 -15.31
CA PRO A 342 -23.76 0.25 -14.12
C PRO A 342 -22.71 -0.49 -13.28
N VAL A 343 -22.29 0.12 -12.18
CA VAL A 343 -21.60 -0.61 -11.10
C VAL A 343 -22.61 -1.64 -10.58
N LYS A 344 -22.39 -2.92 -10.87
CA LYS A 344 -23.11 -4.01 -10.21
C LYS A 344 -22.75 -3.96 -8.73
N GLN A 345 -23.71 -3.54 -7.89
CA GLN A 345 -23.69 -3.88 -6.48
C GLN A 345 -23.83 -5.40 -6.36
N HIS A 346 -22.80 -6.03 -5.82
CA HIS A 346 -22.91 -7.35 -5.21
C HIS A 346 -23.62 -7.12 -3.87
N ASP A 347 -24.87 -7.57 -3.76
CA ASP A 347 -25.47 -7.88 -2.47
C ASP A 347 -25.74 -9.38 -2.45
N ASP A 348 -25.00 -10.02 -1.56
CA ASP A 348 -25.08 -11.43 -1.25
C ASP A 348 -26.45 -11.78 -0.64
N GLN A 349 -27.01 -12.87 -1.14
CA GLN A 349 -28.08 -13.61 -0.48
C GLN A 349 -27.50 -14.26 0.79
N GLN A 350 -28.00 -13.87 1.95
CA GLN A 350 -28.02 -14.74 3.12
C GLN A 350 -29.41 -15.38 3.23
N GLN A 351 -29.47 -16.68 2.98
CA GLN A 351 -30.41 -17.63 3.58
C GLN A 351 -29.60 -18.60 4.44
#